data_AF-A0A7X2MT68-F1
#
_entry.id   AF-A0A7X2MT68-F1
#
_cell.length_a   1.000
_cell.length_b   1.000
_cell.length_c   1.000
_cell.angle_alpha   90.00
_cell.angle_beta   90.00
_cell.angle_gamma   90.00
#
_symmetry.space_group_name_H-M   'P 1'
#
loop_
_entity.id
_entity.type
_entity.pdbx_description
1 polymer ?
#
loop_
_entity_poly.entity_id
_entity_poly.type
_entity_poly.pdbx_seq_one_letter_code
_entity_poly.pdbx_strand_id
1 'polypeptide(L)'
;GWYLWVKDAEQLPILAQHLSLVRPALASQISVMLAVVPEQHISGDDFTQNLRGWQRAVVQCRAAFGTIPPLWTVTWVSPPVACAEAEPVWFTTVSQRSGIQVYQPGQGNVSLTEWTRESGSDGRLSRLSQGLWLDSLLAWQNSAVNDLLSVRQGELPVIKPCVQGMCMV
;
A
#
# COMPACT_ATOMS: atom_id res chain seq x y z
N GLY A 1 9.50 12.73 -0.40
CA GLY A 1 9.79 12.40 1.01
C GLY A 1 11.06 11.59 1.09
N TRP A 2 11.54 11.30 2.29
CA TRP A 2 12.69 10.40 2.52
C TRP A 2 12.15 9.04 2.95
N TYR A 3 12.72 7.94 2.45
CA TYR A 3 12.31 6.59 2.82
C TYR A 3 13.43 5.89 3.58
N LEU A 4 13.06 5.20 4.66
CA LEU A 4 13.95 4.34 5.42
C LEU A 4 13.45 2.91 5.24
N TRP A 5 14.28 2.07 4.65
CA TRP A 5 13.93 0.67 4.44
C TRP A 5 14.09 -0.11 5.75
N VAL A 6 13.03 -0.82 6.13
CA VAL A 6 13.03 -1.75 7.26
C VAL A 6 12.90 -3.16 6.70
N LYS A 7 13.90 -4.01 6.96
CA LYS A 7 13.95 -5.37 6.43
C LYS A 7 13.04 -6.32 7.18
N ASP A 8 13.01 -6.16 8.51
CA ASP A 8 12.34 -7.07 9.43
C ASP A 8 11.38 -6.30 10.34
N ALA A 9 10.21 -6.88 10.62
CA ALA A 9 9.21 -6.23 11.47
C ALA A 9 9.77 -5.84 12.85
N GLU A 10 10.67 -6.63 13.42
CA GLU A 10 11.30 -6.39 14.72
C GLU A 10 12.20 -5.14 14.74
N GLN A 11 12.71 -4.70 13.59
CA GLN A 11 13.55 -3.50 13.50
C GLN A 11 12.73 -2.21 13.53
N LEU A 12 11.45 -2.26 13.14
CA LEU A 12 10.61 -1.07 13.02
C LEU A 12 10.45 -0.33 14.37
N PRO A 13 10.11 -0.97 15.50
CA PRO A 13 10.00 -0.29 16.79
C PRO A 13 11.34 0.27 17.30
N ILE A 14 12.45 -0.43 17.02
CA ILE A 14 13.80 0.01 17.39
C ILE A 14 14.16 1.29 16.62
N LEU A 15 13.87 1.31 15.31
CA LEU A 15 14.06 2.49 14.48
C LEU A 15 13.17 3.65 14.94
N ALA A 16 11.91 3.38 15.26
CA ALA A 16 10.98 4.38 15.77
C ALA A 16 11.50 5.02 17.07
N GLN A 17 12.01 4.21 18.00
CA GLN A 17 12.62 4.70 19.24
C GLN A 17 13.87 5.52 18.99
N HIS A 18 14.74 5.07 18.08
CA HIS A 18 15.93 5.83 17.72
C HIS A 18 15.59 7.20 17.11
N LEU A 19 14.61 7.23 16.20
CA LEU A 19 14.15 8.46 15.56
C LEU A 19 13.49 9.43 16.56
N SER A 20 12.71 8.93 17.52
CA SER A 20 12.10 9.80 18.53
C SER A 20 13.14 10.44 19.46
N LEU A 21 14.28 9.78 19.68
CA LEU A 21 15.40 10.33 20.46
C LEU A 21 16.24 11.34 19.66
N VAL A 22 16.59 11.03 18.41
CA VAL A 22 17.52 11.86 17.61
C VAL A 22 16.81 13.03 16.91
N ARG A 23 15.53 12.86 16.57
CA ARG A 23 14.71 13.83 15.83
C ARG A 23 13.26 13.86 16.36
N PRO A 24 13.02 14.24 17.63
CA PRO A 24 11.68 14.25 18.23
C PRO A 24 10.66 15.09 17.46
N ALA A 25 11.10 16.18 16.83
CA ALA A 25 10.24 17.05 16.02
C ALA A 25 9.61 16.35 14.79
N LEU A 26 10.18 15.22 14.34
CA LEU A 26 9.66 14.44 13.22
C LEU A 26 8.70 13.33 13.64
N ALA A 27 8.55 13.05 14.95
CA ALA A 27 7.75 11.92 15.42
C ALA A 27 6.30 11.93 14.90
N SER A 28 5.68 13.12 14.81
CA SER A 28 4.32 13.30 14.28
C SER A 28 4.23 13.30 12.74
N GLN A 29 5.37 13.32 12.04
CA GLN A 29 5.46 13.40 10.58
C GLN A 29 5.85 12.06 9.95
N ILE A 30 6.07 11.01 10.76
CA ILE A 30 6.46 9.69 10.29
C ILE A 30 5.20 8.87 9.95
N SER A 31 5.19 8.29 8.75
CA SER A 31 4.26 7.24 8.36
C SER A 31 5.01 5.92 8.15
N VAL A 32 4.28 4.81 8.24
CA VAL A 32 4.79 3.48 7.89
C VAL A 32 4.17 3.06 6.57
N MET A 33 5.00 2.57 5.64
CA MET A 33 4.57 2.04 4.36
C MET A 33 4.83 0.54 4.32
N LEU A 34 3.77 -0.26 4.24
CA LEU A 34 3.86 -1.70 4.01
C LEU A 34 3.84 -1.96 2.51
N ALA A 35 4.96 -2.49 2.03
CA ALA A 35 5.14 -2.91 0.66
C ALA A 35 4.74 -4.39 0.52
N VAL A 36 3.88 -4.69 -0.44
CA VAL A 36 3.35 -6.04 -0.67
C VAL A 36 3.56 -6.41 -2.15
N VAL A 37 4.14 -7.57 -2.40
CA VAL A 37 4.31 -8.12 -3.74
C VAL A 37 3.66 -9.50 -3.73
N PRO A 38 2.38 -9.62 -4.13
CA PRO A 38 1.61 -10.86 -4.00
C PRO A 38 2.32 -12.06 -4.63
N GLU A 39 3.00 -11.83 -5.76
CA GLU A 39 3.73 -12.83 -6.55
C GLU A 39 4.94 -13.44 -5.83
N GLN A 40 5.43 -12.81 -4.77
CA GLN A 40 6.54 -13.34 -3.96
C GLN A 40 6.06 -14.27 -2.84
N HIS A 41 4.74 -14.42 -2.65
CA HIS A 41 4.17 -15.23 -1.58
C HIS A 41 3.63 -16.56 -2.11
N ILE A 42 4.19 -17.66 -1.62
CA ILE A 42 3.85 -19.04 -2.03
C ILE A 42 2.78 -19.65 -1.09
N SER A 43 2.67 -19.13 0.13
CA SER A 43 1.77 -19.63 1.19
C SER A 43 0.96 -18.49 1.79
N GLY A 44 -0.37 -18.65 1.82
CA GLY A 44 -1.28 -17.67 2.43
C GLY A 44 -1.14 -17.59 3.95
N ASP A 45 -0.82 -18.69 4.61
CA ASP A 45 -0.62 -18.73 6.06
C ASP A 45 0.67 -17.99 6.46
N ASP A 46 1.76 -18.21 5.72
CA ASP A 46 3.04 -17.52 5.96
C ASP A 46 2.88 -16.01 5.73
N PHE A 47 2.17 -15.63 4.66
CA PHE A 47 1.85 -14.24 4.37
C PHE A 47 1.04 -13.61 5.51
N THR A 48 0.00 -14.31 5.98
CA THR A 48 -0.86 -13.86 7.09
C THR A 48 -0.03 -13.66 8.35
N GLN A 49 0.81 -14.63 8.71
CA GLN A 49 1.68 -14.55 9.89
C GLN A 49 2.68 -13.39 9.79
N ASN A 50 3.26 -13.18 8.61
CA ASN A 50 4.18 -12.08 8.34
C ASN A 50 3.47 -10.72 8.47
N LEU A 51 2.31 -10.55 7.84
CA LEU A 51 1.51 -9.32 7.94
C LEU A 51 1.11 -9.01 9.39
N ARG A 52 0.76 -10.03 10.19
CA ARG A 52 0.51 -9.88 11.63
C ARG A 52 1.77 -9.45 12.39
N GLY A 53 2.95 -9.93 11.98
CA GLY A 53 4.24 -9.47 12.48
C GLY A 53 4.42 -7.96 12.26
N TRP A 54 4.20 -7.50 11.04
CA TRP A 54 4.24 -6.07 10.70
C TRP A 54 3.19 -5.25 11.45
N GLN A 55 1.95 -5.75 11.57
CA GLN A 55 0.91 -5.08 12.35
C GLN A 55 1.35 -4.88 13.80
N ARG A 56 1.91 -5.91 14.45
CA ARG A 56 2.46 -5.81 15.83
C ARG A 56 3.54 -4.74 15.91
N ALA A 57 4.48 -4.74 14.98
CA ALA A 57 5.57 -3.78 14.94
C ALA A 57 5.07 -2.33 14.79
N VAL A 58 4.09 -2.09 13.92
CA VAL A 58 3.47 -0.77 13.75
C VAL A 58 2.79 -0.31 15.05
N VAL A 59 2.10 -1.19 15.76
CA VAL A 59 1.46 -0.86 17.04
C VAL A 59 2.49 -0.54 18.12
N GLN A 60 3.60 -1.28 18.15
CA GLN A 60 4.69 -1.05 19.10
C GLN A 60 5.36 0.32 18.93
N CYS A 61 5.33 0.91 17.72
CA CYS A 61 5.82 2.26 17.48
C CYS A 61 5.09 3.33 18.31
N ARG A 62 3.88 3.05 18.81
CA ARG A 62 3.13 3.95 19.70
C ARG A 62 3.92 4.34 20.94
N ALA A 63 4.77 3.45 21.47
CA ALA A 63 5.60 3.78 22.63
C ALA A 63 6.63 4.88 22.33
N ALA A 64 7.11 4.97 21.08
CA ALA A 64 8.09 5.97 20.65
C ALA A 64 7.44 7.27 20.17
N PHE A 65 6.32 7.19 19.46
CA PHE A 65 5.66 8.35 18.83
C PHE A 65 4.48 8.91 19.62
N GLY A 66 4.02 8.24 20.68
CA GLY A 66 2.82 8.58 21.44
C GLY A 66 1.51 8.15 20.75
N THR A 67 1.53 7.88 19.44
CA THR A 67 0.39 7.40 18.65
C THR A 67 0.84 6.30 17.68
N ILE A 68 -0.12 5.53 17.15
CA ILE A 68 0.18 4.60 16.06
C ILE A 68 0.42 5.44 14.79
N PRO A 69 1.57 5.30 14.12
CA PRO A 69 1.87 6.09 12.93
C PRO A 69 0.87 5.76 11.80
N PRO A 70 0.54 6.74 10.91
CA PRO A 70 -0.31 6.48 9.76
C PRO A 70 0.25 5.35 8.90
N LEU A 71 -0.62 4.40 8.53
CA LEU A 71 -0.24 3.24 7.73
C LEU A 71 -0.60 3.44 6.26
N TRP A 72 0.38 3.24 5.39
CA TRP A 72 0.24 3.22 3.94
C TRP A 72 0.43 1.79 3.48
N THR A 73 -0.34 1.34 2.50
CA THR A 73 -0.10 0.05 1.84
C THR A 73 0.24 0.29 0.38
N VAL A 74 1.31 -0.31 -0.11
CA VAL A 74 1.66 -0.27 -1.53
C VAL A 74 1.78 -1.69 -2.05
N THR A 75 1.10 -1.97 -3.15
CA THR A 75 1.05 -3.30 -3.75
C THR A 75 1.54 -3.25 -5.19
N TRP A 76 2.54 -4.07 -5.53
CA TRP A 76 3.03 -4.20 -6.92
C TRP A 76 2.60 -5.54 -7.48
N VAL A 77 2.14 -5.52 -8.73
CA VAL A 77 1.74 -6.72 -9.47
C VAL A 77 2.22 -6.63 -10.91
N SER A 78 2.50 -7.79 -11.49
CA SER A 78 2.84 -7.93 -12.89
C SER A 78 1.60 -8.39 -13.64
N PRO A 79 0.90 -7.55 -14.43
CA PRO A 79 -0.25 -8.03 -15.18
C PRO A 79 0.20 -9.08 -16.21
N PRO A 80 -0.62 -10.13 -16.46
CA PRO A 80 -0.26 -11.27 -17.30
C PRO A 80 -0.03 -10.91 -18.79
N VAL A 81 -0.43 -9.70 -19.20
CA VAL A 81 -0.21 -9.16 -20.56
C VAL A 81 0.64 -7.89 -20.51
N ALA A 82 1.45 -7.71 -19.47
CA ALA A 82 2.40 -6.60 -19.40
C ALA A 82 3.35 -6.68 -20.60
N CYS A 83 3.34 -5.64 -21.44
CA CYS A 83 4.43 -5.42 -22.37
C CYS A 83 5.63 -5.02 -21.52
N ALA A 84 6.79 -5.67 -21.67
CA ALA A 84 7.99 -5.39 -20.89
C ALA A 84 8.50 -3.93 -21.02
N GLU A 85 7.95 -3.16 -21.96
CA GLU A 85 8.26 -1.75 -22.22
C GLU A 85 7.12 -0.79 -21.79
N ALA A 86 6.05 -1.29 -21.17
CA ALA A 86 4.94 -0.46 -20.73
C ALA A 86 5.34 0.36 -19.48
N GLU A 87 5.05 1.66 -19.51
CA GLU A 87 5.20 2.53 -18.35
C GLU A 87 4.31 2.05 -17.19
N PRO A 88 4.81 2.01 -15.95
CA PRO A 88 4.06 1.53 -14.80
C PRO A 88 2.85 2.41 -14.53
N VAL A 89 1.70 1.78 -14.31
CA VAL A 89 0.46 2.49 -13.99
C VAL A 89 0.22 2.45 -12.49
N TRP A 90 0.18 3.63 -11.88
CA TRP A 90 -0.05 3.80 -10.45
C TRP A 90 -1.50 4.20 -10.18
N PHE A 91 -2.18 3.37 -9.40
CA PHE A 91 -3.51 3.62 -8.85
C PHE A 91 -3.38 3.98 -7.38
N THR A 92 -4.11 4.99 -6.93
CA THR A 92 -4.08 5.41 -5.53
C THR A 92 -5.49 5.61 -5.00
N THR A 93 -5.69 5.24 -3.75
CA THR A 93 -6.87 5.60 -2.96
C THR A 93 -6.40 6.40 -1.77
N VAL A 94 -6.84 7.66 -1.70
CA VAL A 94 -6.52 8.58 -0.60
C VAL A 94 -7.86 8.92 0.04
N SER A 95 -8.12 8.33 1.22
CA SER A 95 -9.43 8.33 1.87
C SER A 95 -10.54 7.61 1.09
N GLN A 96 -11.47 6.96 1.78
CA GLN A 96 -12.55 6.18 1.13
C GLN A 96 -13.56 7.03 0.32
N ARG A 97 -13.39 8.36 0.24
CA ARG A 97 -14.38 9.26 -0.38
C ARG A 97 -14.04 9.70 -1.80
N SER A 98 -12.76 9.72 -2.19
CA SER A 98 -12.32 10.32 -3.46
C SER A 98 -12.25 9.34 -4.63
N GLY A 99 -12.69 8.09 -4.42
CA GLY A 99 -12.56 7.02 -5.40
C GLY A 99 -11.09 6.71 -5.72
N ILE A 100 -10.88 5.96 -6.81
CA ILE A 100 -9.56 5.60 -7.30
C ILE A 100 -9.05 6.70 -8.22
N GLN A 101 -7.80 7.10 -8.00
CA GLN A 101 -7.05 8.04 -8.83
C GLN A 101 -5.92 7.30 -9.56
N VAL A 102 -5.66 7.68 -10.80
CA VAL A 102 -4.57 7.15 -11.62
C VAL A 102 -3.54 8.24 -11.83
N TYR A 103 -2.29 7.95 -11.50
CA TYR A 103 -1.19 8.87 -11.74
C TYR A 103 -0.77 8.79 -13.21
N GLN A 104 -0.77 9.95 -13.88
CA GLN A 104 -0.25 10.13 -15.23
C GLN A 104 1.00 11.03 -15.17
N PRO A 105 2.15 10.55 -15.67
CA PRO A 105 3.35 11.37 -15.78
C PRO A 105 3.08 12.69 -16.51
N GLY A 106 3.41 13.82 -15.89
CA GLY A 106 3.23 15.17 -16.46
C GLY A 106 1.82 15.75 -16.38
N GLN A 107 0.79 14.95 -16.10
CA GLN A 107 -0.61 15.40 -15.99
C GLN A 107 -1.15 15.34 -14.55
N GLY A 108 -0.46 14.62 -13.66
CA GLY A 108 -0.86 14.47 -12.26
C GLY A 108 -1.85 13.32 -12.06
N ASN A 109 -2.71 13.43 -11.04
CA ASN A 109 -3.70 12.40 -10.73
C ASN A 109 -5.03 12.71 -11.43
N VAL A 110 -5.56 11.75 -12.17
CA VAL A 110 -6.88 11.79 -12.80
C VAL A 110 -7.79 10.71 -12.21
N SER A 111 -9.10 10.90 -12.28
CA SER A 111 -10.03 9.87 -11.80
C SER A 111 -9.97 8.61 -12.68
N LEU A 112 -10.23 7.43 -12.11
CA LEU A 112 -10.25 6.17 -12.88
C LEU A 112 -11.24 6.20 -14.08
N THR A 113 -12.38 6.85 -13.91
CA THR A 113 -13.41 6.99 -14.95
C THR A 113 -12.94 7.88 -16.10
N GLU A 114 -12.29 9.00 -15.79
CA GLU A 114 -11.70 9.89 -16.78
C GLU A 114 -10.54 9.21 -17.51
N TRP A 115 -9.64 8.59 -16.75
CA TRP A 115 -8.51 7.85 -17.30
C TRP A 115 -8.94 6.74 -18.27
N THR A 116 -10.00 6.00 -17.95
CA THR A 116 -10.53 4.95 -18.84
C THR A 116 -11.11 5.52 -20.14
N ARG A 117 -11.60 6.77 -20.12
CA ARG A 117 -12.25 7.43 -21.27
C ARG A 117 -11.26 8.10 -22.24
N GLU A 118 -10.12 8.58 -21.73
CA GLU A 118 -9.18 9.44 -22.48
C GLU A 118 -8.36 8.76 -23.59
N SER A 119 -8.55 7.48 -23.88
CA SER A 119 -7.74 6.78 -24.88
C SER A 119 -8.41 6.67 -26.26
N GLY A 120 -7.60 6.77 -27.31
CA GLY A 120 -7.93 6.32 -28.66
C GLY A 120 -8.31 4.82 -28.70
N SER A 121 -8.79 4.33 -29.84
CA SER A 121 -9.32 2.95 -29.98
C SER A 121 -8.39 1.88 -29.43
N ASP A 122 -7.08 2.00 -29.71
CA ASP A 122 -6.09 0.98 -29.39
C ASP A 122 -5.68 1.01 -27.90
N GLY A 123 -5.63 2.21 -27.30
CA GLY A 123 -5.36 2.37 -25.86
C GLY A 123 -6.54 2.03 -24.96
N ARG A 124 -7.77 2.00 -25.50
CA ARG A 124 -9.00 1.78 -24.73
C ARG A 124 -9.11 0.36 -24.21
N LEU A 125 -8.76 -0.63 -25.03
CA LEU A 125 -8.75 -2.03 -24.62
C LEU A 125 -7.68 -2.28 -23.55
N SER A 126 -6.50 -1.67 -23.68
CA SER A 126 -5.44 -1.76 -22.68
C SER A 126 -5.87 -1.19 -21.33
N ARG A 127 -6.42 0.04 -21.29
CA ARG A 127 -6.92 0.65 -20.04
C ARG A 127 -8.10 -0.12 -19.43
N LEU A 128 -9.00 -0.66 -20.26
CA LEU A 128 -10.07 -1.55 -19.78
C LEU A 128 -9.52 -2.83 -19.14
N SER A 129 -8.51 -3.45 -19.76
CA SER A 129 -7.86 -4.64 -19.21
C SER A 129 -7.18 -4.34 -17.87
N GLN A 130 -6.51 -3.19 -17.76
CA GLN A 130 -5.90 -2.71 -16.51
C GLN A 130 -6.97 -2.41 -15.44
N GLY A 131 -8.12 -1.84 -15.82
CA GLY A 131 -9.24 -1.65 -14.91
C GLY A 131 -9.80 -2.95 -14.35
N LEU A 132 -10.00 -3.98 -15.19
CA LEU A 132 -10.43 -5.31 -14.72
C LEU A 132 -9.39 -5.98 -13.81
N TRP A 133 -8.11 -5.75 -14.10
CA TRP A 133 -7.02 -6.25 -13.26
C TRP A 133 -7.01 -5.54 -11.90
N LEU A 134 -7.23 -4.24 -11.90
CA LEU A 134 -7.33 -3.44 -10.70
C LEU A 134 -8.45 -3.93 -9.79
N ASP A 135 -9.62 -4.27 -10.35
CA ASP A 135 -10.74 -4.83 -9.57
C ASP A 135 -10.34 -6.14 -8.89
N SER A 136 -9.64 -7.03 -9.61
CA SER A 136 -9.13 -8.29 -9.05
C SER A 136 -8.10 -8.04 -7.94
N LEU A 137 -7.19 -7.08 -8.15
CA LEU A 137 -6.19 -6.67 -7.17
C LEU A 137 -6.83 -6.04 -5.93
N LEU A 138 -7.86 -5.21 -6.09
CA LEU A 138 -8.61 -4.62 -4.99
C LEU A 138 -9.32 -5.69 -4.16
N ALA A 139 -9.94 -6.68 -4.81
CA ALA A 139 -10.57 -7.81 -4.13
C ALA A 139 -9.55 -8.62 -3.31
N TRP A 140 -8.37 -8.88 -3.90
CA TRP A 140 -7.28 -9.55 -3.19
C TRP A 140 -6.74 -8.69 -2.04
N GLN A 141 -6.44 -7.41 -2.26
CA GLN A 141 -5.93 -6.49 -1.25
C GLN A 141 -6.91 -6.38 -0.08
N ASN A 142 -8.22 -6.34 -0.36
CA ASN A 142 -9.25 -6.29 0.67
C ASN A 142 -9.22 -7.55 1.53
N SER A 143 -9.31 -8.73 0.92
CA SER A 143 -9.38 -9.99 1.67
C SER A 143 -8.07 -10.39 2.33
N ALA A 144 -6.94 -10.24 1.64
CA ALA A 144 -5.63 -10.70 2.10
C ALA A 144 -4.92 -9.68 3.01
N VAL A 145 -5.22 -8.38 2.92
CA VAL A 145 -4.50 -7.35 3.68
C VAL A 145 -5.45 -6.51 4.54
N ASN A 146 -6.43 -5.87 3.94
CA ASN A 146 -7.25 -4.88 4.64
C ASN A 146 -8.11 -5.51 5.73
N ASP A 147 -8.71 -6.68 5.45
CA ASP A 147 -9.53 -7.42 6.40
C ASP A 147 -8.68 -7.91 7.57
N LEU A 148 -7.47 -8.43 7.30
CA LEU A 148 -6.55 -8.83 8.36
C LEU A 148 -6.20 -7.65 9.27
N LEU A 149 -5.84 -6.50 8.71
CA LEU A 149 -5.52 -5.30 9.49
C LEU A 149 -6.76 -4.70 10.20
N SER A 150 -7.96 -4.97 9.67
CA SER A 150 -9.24 -4.44 10.18
C SER A 150 -9.90 -5.32 11.25
N VAL A 151 -9.41 -6.54 11.47
CA VAL A 151 -9.89 -7.44 12.53
C VAL A 151 -9.03 -7.31 13.78
N ARG A 152 -9.69 -7.04 14.92
CA ARG A 152 -9.04 -7.09 16.24
C ARG A 152 -8.70 -8.53 16.58
N GLN A 153 -7.45 -8.79 16.96
CA GLN A 153 -7.01 -10.12 17.37
C GLN A 153 -6.30 -10.05 18.72
N GLY A 154 -7.02 -10.37 19.80
CA GLY A 154 -6.51 -10.20 21.16
C GLY A 154 -6.09 -8.75 21.43
N GLU A 155 -4.82 -8.56 21.80
CA GLU A 155 -4.22 -7.24 22.09
C GLU A 155 -3.89 -6.42 20.83
N LEU A 156 -3.98 -7.00 19.63
CA LEU A 156 -3.71 -6.27 18.39
C LEU A 156 -4.89 -5.36 18.01
N PRO A 157 -4.73 -4.02 18.06
CA PRO A 157 -5.75 -3.11 17.59
C PRO A 157 -5.91 -3.17 16.08
N VAL A 158 -7.09 -2.75 15.64
CA VAL A 158 -7.40 -2.49 14.23
C VAL A 158 -6.53 -1.35 13.72
N ILE A 159 -5.91 -1.54 12.55
CA ILE A 159 -5.19 -0.49 11.83
C ILE A 159 -5.81 -0.35 10.45
N LYS A 160 -6.36 0.82 10.15
CA LYS A 160 -6.90 1.12 8.82
C LYS A 160 -5.83 1.85 8.02
N PRO A 161 -5.39 1.32 6.86
CA PRO A 161 -4.53 2.07 5.95
C PRO A 161 -5.20 3.40 5.58
N CYS A 162 -4.47 4.51 5.67
CA CYS A 162 -4.98 5.83 5.30
C CYS A 162 -4.77 6.14 3.82
N VAL A 163 -3.79 5.48 3.19
CA VAL A 163 -3.47 5.57 1.76
C VAL A 163 -3.16 4.18 1.24
N GLN A 164 -3.66 3.88 0.04
CA GLN A 164 -3.31 2.66 -0.67
C GLN A 164 -2.79 3.02 -2.06
N GLY A 165 -1.62 2.49 -2.42
CA GLY A 165 -1.05 2.56 -3.75
C GLY A 165 -1.03 1.17 -4.38
N MET A 166 -1.34 1.09 -5.66
CA MET A 166 -1.24 -0.14 -6.43
C MET A 166 -0.51 0.19 -7.71
N CYS A 167 0.49 -0.61 -8.05
CA CYS A 167 1.30 -0.43 -9.23
C CYS A 167 1.24 -1.68 -10.09
N MET A 168 0.95 -1.48 -11.37
CA MET A 168 1.07 -2.51 -12.39
C MET A 168 2.37 -2.28 -13.14
N VAL A 169 3.31 -3.22 -13.02
CA VAL A 169 4.68 -3.17 -13.57
C VAL A 169 4.95 -4.27 -14.59
#